data_AF-A0A847Y9D5-F1
#
_entry.id   AF-A0A847Y9D5-F1
#
_cell.length_a   1.000
_cell.length_b   1.000
_cell.length_c   1.000
_cell.angle_alpha   90.00
_cell.angle_beta   90.00
_cell.angle_gamma   90.00
#
_symmetry.space_group_name_H-M   'P 1'
#
loop_
_entity.id
_entity.type
_entity.pdbx_description
1 polymer ?
#
loop_
_entity_poly.entity_id
_entity_poly.type
_entity_poly.pdbx_seq_one_letter_code
_entity_poly.pdbx_strand_id
1 'polypeptide(L)'
;MNYFAHAYQYLHDPYFAAGTAVPDWLSVVDRRARMRPQVVAPHLENGDGVSRRVAAGILQHLTDDRLFHGTPAFSEALTAVLGVIRPTLSEVRIPPVLLSHLLVEVLLDAALAARLPGEIDAYYRVLENVSAETIAAAVSRMTERPIPGFAPFIRLFCRERILFDYLEDDKLWMRMGQVMRRVGLPPLPGELLDRLPRLRALVAERQEGLLTPCLREAATGPESSGEPVGRRASTAPDRPA
;
A
#
# COMPACT_ATOMS: atom_id res chain seq x y z
N MET A 1 -1.30 2.33 -5.73
CA MET A 1 -1.04 0.88 -5.50
C MET A 1 -2.08 0.38 -4.50
N ASN A 2 -2.16 -0.92 -4.25
CA ASN A 2 -3.07 -1.47 -3.23
C ASN A 2 -2.25 -2.21 -2.16
N TYR A 3 -2.93 -2.80 -1.17
CA TYR A 3 -2.33 -3.34 0.05
C TYR A 3 -1.08 -4.21 -0.13
N PHE A 4 -1.13 -5.26 -0.94
CA PHE A 4 -0.05 -6.26 -0.95
C PHE A 4 1.21 -5.73 -1.63
N ALA A 5 1.03 -5.04 -2.75
CA ALA A 5 2.11 -4.44 -3.52
C ALA A 5 2.90 -3.40 -2.70
N HIS A 6 2.27 -2.72 -1.74
CA HIS A 6 2.95 -1.82 -0.80
C HIS A 6 3.78 -2.54 0.26
N ALA A 7 3.43 -3.77 0.63
CA ALA A 7 3.94 -4.40 1.85
C ALA A 7 4.92 -5.56 1.62
N TYR A 8 4.88 -6.23 0.47
CA TYR A 8 5.57 -7.52 0.28
C TYR A 8 7.09 -7.50 0.53
N GLN A 9 7.76 -6.35 0.37
CA GLN A 9 9.19 -6.20 0.64
C GLN A 9 9.51 -5.98 2.13
N TYR A 10 8.49 -5.66 2.94
CA TYR A 10 8.63 -5.17 4.30
C TYR A 10 7.99 -6.09 5.34
N LEU A 11 7.67 -7.34 4.97
CA LEU A 11 7.03 -8.31 5.87
C LEU A 11 7.88 -8.71 7.08
N HIS A 12 9.18 -8.42 7.06
CA HIS A 12 10.08 -8.57 8.21
C HIS A 12 9.82 -7.53 9.32
N ASP A 13 9.10 -6.45 9.02
CA ASP A 13 8.74 -5.39 9.94
C ASP A 13 7.20 -5.26 10.07
N PRO A 14 6.60 -5.88 11.11
CA PRO A 14 5.15 -5.90 11.22
C PRO A 14 4.46 -4.54 11.38
N TYR A 15 5.11 -3.60 12.07
CA TYR A 15 4.52 -2.27 12.26
C TYR A 15 4.69 -1.39 11.02
N PHE A 16 5.78 -1.57 10.27
CA PHE A 16 5.95 -0.93 8.97
C PHE A 16 4.95 -1.48 7.96
N ALA A 17 4.85 -2.81 7.82
CA ALA A 17 3.89 -3.46 6.91
C ALA A 17 2.44 -3.10 7.24
N ALA A 18 2.09 -2.97 8.52
CA ALA A 18 0.79 -2.42 8.91
C ALA A 18 0.67 -0.93 8.56
N GLY A 19 1.74 -0.15 8.75
CA GLY A 19 1.82 1.25 8.38
C GLY A 19 1.55 1.49 6.88
N THR A 20 2.01 0.61 5.99
CA THR A 20 1.74 0.75 4.56
C THR A 20 0.26 0.56 4.19
N ALA A 21 -0.52 -0.13 5.02
CA ALA A 21 -1.96 -0.31 4.81
C ALA A 21 -2.83 0.79 5.45
N VAL A 22 -2.26 1.60 6.36
CA VAL A 22 -3.00 2.63 7.11
C VAL A 22 -3.71 3.64 6.20
N PRO A 23 -3.09 4.23 5.16
CA PRO A 23 -3.77 5.19 4.30
C PRO A 23 -5.03 4.60 3.63
N ASP A 24 -4.93 3.36 3.14
CA ASP A 24 -6.05 2.64 2.53
C ASP A 24 -7.13 2.30 3.54
N TRP A 25 -6.76 1.84 4.75
CA TRP A 25 -7.73 1.60 5.82
C TRP A 25 -8.47 2.87 6.23
N LEU A 26 -7.78 4.01 6.32
CA LEU A 26 -8.41 5.29 6.63
C LEU A 26 -9.34 5.77 5.51
N SER A 27 -9.04 5.47 4.24
CA SER A 27 -9.96 5.75 3.13
C SER A 27 -11.34 5.08 3.32
N VAL A 28 -11.37 3.93 4.02
CA VAL A 28 -12.58 3.17 4.33
C VAL A 28 -13.25 3.65 5.61
N VAL A 29 -12.48 3.87 6.68
CA VAL A 29 -13.01 4.17 8.02
C VAL A 29 -13.36 5.65 8.18
N ASP A 30 -12.47 6.56 7.77
CA ASP A 30 -12.68 8.00 7.83
C ASP A 30 -11.87 8.70 6.74
N ARG A 31 -12.49 8.93 5.59
CA ARG A 31 -11.88 9.64 4.44
C ARG A 31 -11.37 11.06 4.76
N ARG A 32 -11.79 11.66 5.89
CA ARG A 32 -11.30 12.98 6.34
C ARG A 32 -9.96 12.87 7.10
N ALA A 33 -9.57 11.67 7.54
CA ALA A 33 -8.30 11.39 8.21
C ALA A 33 -7.15 11.16 7.22
N ARG A 34 -7.21 11.75 6.02
CA ARG A 34 -6.20 11.53 4.97
C ARG A 34 -4.81 11.95 5.46
N MET A 35 -3.88 11.00 5.46
CA MET A 35 -2.49 11.23 5.83
C MET A 35 -1.75 12.00 4.74
N ARG A 36 -0.85 12.89 5.17
CA ARG A 36 0.03 13.67 4.30
C ARG A 36 1.47 13.58 4.82
N PRO A 37 2.50 13.65 3.96
CA PRO A 37 3.88 13.54 4.41
C PRO A 37 4.24 14.54 5.51
N GLN A 38 3.71 15.77 5.43
CA GLN A 38 3.96 16.83 6.42
C GLN A 38 3.43 16.49 7.82
N VAL A 39 2.34 15.71 7.90
CA VAL A 39 1.73 15.29 9.16
C VAL A 39 2.47 14.09 9.74
N VAL A 40 2.96 13.20 8.88
CA VAL A 40 3.52 11.90 9.30
C VAL A 40 5.03 11.98 9.56
N ALA A 41 5.78 12.74 8.76
CA ALA A 41 7.24 12.83 8.84
C ALA A 41 7.80 13.22 10.22
N PRO A 42 7.20 14.15 10.99
CA PRO A 42 7.69 14.49 12.32
C PRO A 42 7.74 13.30 13.30
N HIS A 43 6.96 12.24 13.05
CA HIS A 43 6.93 11.05 13.89
C HIS A 43 8.05 10.05 13.61
N LEU A 44 8.83 10.24 12.54
CA LEU A 44 10.05 9.44 12.31
C LEU A 44 11.11 9.72 13.38
N GLU A 45 11.25 10.96 13.79
CA GLU A 45 12.24 11.37 14.79
C GLU A 45 11.64 11.28 16.20
N ASN A 46 10.46 11.88 16.39
CA ASN A 46 9.88 12.13 17.72
C ASN A 46 8.92 11.04 18.20
N GLY A 47 8.62 10.03 17.37
CA GLY A 47 7.72 8.95 17.73
C GLY A 47 8.35 7.93 18.70
N ASP A 48 7.49 7.25 19.46
CA ASP A 48 7.89 6.00 20.11
C ASP A 48 8.28 4.93 19.06
N GLY A 49 8.89 3.82 19.50
CA GLY A 49 9.38 2.78 18.59
C GLY A 49 8.31 2.24 17.63
N VAL A 50 7.03 2.19 18.04
CA VAL A 50 5.94 1.72 17.18
C VAL A 50 5.47 2.84 16.25
N SER A 51 5.22 4.04 16.78
CA SER A 51 4.83 5.22 16.00
C SER A 51 5.83 5.52 14.90
N ARG A 52 7.13 5.38 15.15
CA ARG A 52 8.17 5.56 14.14
C ARG A 52 8.03 4.57 12.98
N ARG A 53 7.84 3.28 13.28
CA ARG A 53 7.72 2.22 12.26
C ARG A 53 6.41 2.35 11.46
N VAL A 54 5.31 2.65 12.14
CA VAL A 54 4.02 2.93 11.48
C VAL A 54 4.13 4.16 10.58
N ALA A 55 4.77 5.24 11.06
CA ALA A 55 5.00 6.45 10.26
C ALA A 55 5.86 6.16 9.02
N ALA A 56 6.92 5.38 9.18
CA ALA A 56 7.76 4.96 8.07
C ALA A 56 6.97 4.16 7.01
N GLY A 57 6.13 3.21 7.43
CA GLY A 57 5.25 2.48 6.52
C GLY A 57 4.23 3.39 5.80
N ILE A 58 3.62 4.34 6.52
CA ILE A 58 2.70 5.32 5.91
C ILE A 58 3.42 6.16 4.85
N LEU A 59 4.63 6.66 5.15
CA LEU A 59 5.42 7.44 4.20
C LEU A 59 5.86 6.60 3.00
N GLN A 60 6.20 5.32 3.21
CA GLN A 60 6.49 4.40 2.12
C GLN A 60 5.29 4.25 1.20
N HIS A 61 4.09 4.02 1.73
CA HIS A 61 2.86 3.96 0.93
C HIS A 61 2.67 5.24 0.09
N LEU A 62 2.83 6.42 0.70
CA LEU A 62 2.67 7.70 0.00
C LEU A 62 3.72 7.90 -1.11
N THR A 63 4.95 7.42 -0.89
CA THR A 63 6.03 7.44 -1.86
C THR A 63 5.77 6.46 -3.01
N ASP A 64 5.42 5.22 -2.67
CA ASP A 64 5.04 4.17 -3.63
C ASP A 64 3.93 4.66 -4.55
N ASP A 65 2.87 5.25 -3.99
CA ASP A 65 1.78 5.82 -4.77
C ASP A 65 2.27 6.90 -5.72
N ARG A 66 3.05 7.87 -5.22
CA ARG A 66 3.58 8.94 -6.08
C ARG A 66 4.40 8.37 -7.23
N LEU A 67 5.26 7.41 -6.95
CA LEU A 67 6.14 6.78 -7.94
C LEU A 67 5.34 5.95 -8.95
N PHE A 68 4.45 5.09 -8.46
CA PHE A 68 3.59 4.22 -9.25
C PHE A 68 2.76 4.98 -10.28
N HIS A 69 2.04 6.01 -9.83
CA HIS A 69 1.20 6.84 -10.71
C HIS A 69 2.02 7.67 -11.71
N GLY A 70 3.29 7.93 -11.41
CA GLY A 70 4.21 8.65 -12.29
C GLY A 70 4.82 7.81 -13.40
N THR A 71 4.58 6.50 -13.44
CA THR A 71 5.21 5.62 -14.44
C THR A 71 4.52 5.63 -15.80
N PRO A 72 5.29 5.47 -16.90
CA PRO A 72 4.72 5.12 -18.20
C PRO A 72 3.90 3.82 -18.14
N ALA A 73 4.41 2.81 -17.42
CA ALA A 73 3.75 1.51 -17.28
C ALA A 73 2.33 1.63 -16.68
N PHE A 74 2.13 2.51 -15.69
CA PHE A 74 0.81 2.77 -15.12
C PHE A 74 -0.13 3.41 -16.14
N SER A 75 0.34 4.43 -16.87
CA SER A 75 -0.46 5.09 -17.90
C SER A 75 -0.86 4.12 -19.01
N GLU A 76 0.07 3.27 -19.46
CA GLU A 76 -0.18 2.24 -20.47
C GLU A 76 -1.16 1.17 -19.98
N ALA A 77 -1.00 0.69 -18.74
CA ALA A 77 -1.92 -0.26 -18.13
C ALA A 77 -3.33 0.34 -18.02
N LEU A 78 -3.44 1.60 -17.57
CA LEU A 78 -4.70 2.32 -17.45
C LEU A 78 -5.41 2.45 -18.80
N THR A 79 -4.68 2.79 -19.86
CA THR A 79 -5.22 2.87 -21.23
C THR A 79 -5.68 1.50 -21.74
N ALA A 80 -4.89 0.45 -21.53
CA ALA A 80 -5.23 -0.89 -21.98
C ALA A 80 -6.48 -1.43 -21.27
N VAL A 81 -6.55 -1.30 -19.93
CA VAL A 81 -7.71 -1.68 -19.13
C VAL A 81 -8.94 -0.86 -19.52
N LEU A 82 -8.79 0.45 -19.70
CA LEU A 82 -9.87 1.34 -20.11
C LEU A 82 -10.49 0.91 -21.45
N GLY A 83 -9.67 0.50 -22.42
CA GLY A 83 -10.13 -0.01 -23.71
C GLY A 83 -10.98 -1.28 -23.61
N VAL A 84 -10.71 -2.12 -22.61
CA VAL A 84 -11.47 -3.36 -22.38
C VAL A 84 -12.79 -3.10 -21.66
N ILE A 85 -12.80 -2.21 -20.66
CA ILE A 85 -14.00 -2.00 -19.83
C ILE A 85 -14.97 -0.96 -20.40
N ARG A 86 -14.52 -0.01 -21.24
CA ARG A 86 -15.41 1.04 -21.78
C ARG A 86 -16.70 0.50 -22.42
N PRO A 87 -16.64 -0.55 -23.26
CA PRO A 87 -17.85 -1.11 -23.87
C PRO A 87 -18.84 -1.70 -22.85
N THR A 88 -18.37 -2.20 -21.71
CA THR A 88 -19.25 -2.77 -20.67
C THR A 88 -19.94 -1.68 -19.83
N LEU A 89 -19.49 -0.43 -19.93
CA LEU A 89 -19.96 0.67 -19.09
C LEU A 89 -20.94 1.62 -19.79
N SER A 90 -21.36 1.36 -21.03
CA SER A 90 -22.16 2.31 -21.83
C SER A 90 -23.50 2.69 -21.15
N GLU A 91 -24.12 1.73 -20.47
CA GLU A 91 -25.43 1.88 -19.82
C GLU A 91 -25.36 2.18 -18.31
N VAL A 92 -24.16 2.24 -17.73
CA VAL A 92 -23.98 2.46 -16.28
C VAL A 92 -23.19 3.72 -15.99
N ARG A 93 -23.63 4.47 -14.99
CA ARG A 93 -22.98 5.71 -14.53
C ARG A 93 -21.79 5.42 -13.61
N ILE A 94 -20.81 4.68 -14.12
CA ILE A 94 -19.54 4.40 -13.46
C ILE A 94 -18.43 5.12 -14.22
N PRO A 95 -17.66 6.03 -13.59
CA PRO A 95 -16.54 6.70 -14.26
C PRO A 95 -15.51 5.66 -14.73
N PRO A 96 -15.28 5.50 -16.06
CA PRO A 96 -14.41 4.42 -16.56
C PRO A 96 -12.97 4.53 -16.09
N VAL A 97 -12.45 5.76 -15.94
CA VAL A 97 -11.09 6.01 -15.44
C VAL A 97 -10.95 5.54 -14.00
N LEU A 98 -11.96 5.77 -13.15
CA LEU A 98 -11.95 5.31 -11.75
C LEU A 98 -11.93 3.78 -11.68
N LEU A 99 -12.78 3.11 -12.45
CA LEU A 99 -12.82 1.65 -12.45
C LEU A 99 -11.53 1.06 -13.01
N SER A 100 -10.98 1.64 -14.09
CA SER A 100 -9.72 1.22 -14.68
C SER A 100 -8.58 1.33 -13.68
N HIS A 101 -8.49 2.46 -12.96
CA HIS A 101 -7.50 2.67 -11.90
C HIS A 101 -7.58 1.60 -10.83
N LEU A 102 -8.77 1.39 -10.25
CA LEU A 102 -8.97 0.41 -9.19
C LEU A 102 -8.62 -1.00 -9.66
N LEU A 103 -9.01 -1.37 -10.89
CA LEU A 103 -8.68 -2.67 -11.47
C LEU A 103 -7.17 -2.85 -11.63
N VAL A 104 -6.44 -1.85 -12.11
CA VAL A 104 -4.97 -1.94 -12.23
C VAL A 104 -4.33 -2.22 -10.88
N GLU A 105 -4.77 -1.54 -9.82
CA GLU A 105 -4.18 -1.70 -8.48
C GLU A 105 -4.46 -3.08 -7.86
N VAL A 106 -5.72 -3.56 -7.90
CA VAL A 106 -6.06 -4.87 -7.32
C VAL A 106 -5.53 -6.04 -8.15
N LEU A 107 -5.45 -5.88 -9.47
CA LEU A 107 -4.88 -6.90 -10.35
C LEU A 107 -3.35 -6.95 -10.26
N LEU A 108 -2.70 -5.84 -9.88
CA LEU A 108 -1.28 -5.84 -9.56
C LEU A 108 -0.99 -6.68 -8.31
N ASP A 109 -1.81 -6.57 -7.26
CA ASP A 109 -1.71 -7.43 -6.08
C ASP A 109 -1.88 -8.91 -6.46
N ALA A 110 -2.86 -9.22 -7.32
CA ALA A 110 -3.09 -10.59 -7.78
C ALA A 110 -1.92 -11.14 -8.62
N ALA A 111 -1.37 -10.34 -9.53
CA ALA A 111 -0.20 -10.71 -10.35
C ALA A 111 1.03 -10.94 -9.47
N LEU A 112 1.24 -10.09 -8.47
CA LEU A 112 2.33 -10.24 -7.51
C LEU A 112 2.16 -11.51 -6.65
N ALA A 113 0.95 -11.82 -6.20
CA ALA A 113 0.66 -13.03 -5.44
C ALA A 113 0.87 -14.32 -6.25
N ALA A 114 0.56 -14.29 -7.55
CA ALA A 114 0.84 -15.41 -8.45
C ALA A 114 2.36 -15.65 -8.61
N ARG A 115 3.16 -14.58 -8.60
CA ARG A 115 4.63 -14.66 -8.68
C ARG A 115 5.29 -15.09 -7.36
N LEU A 116 4.64 -14.80 -6.23
CA LEU A 116 5.16 -15.04 -4.89
C LEU A 116 4.20 -15.91 -4.06
N PRO A 117 4.15 -17.24 -4.32
CA PRO A 117 3.23 -18.13 -3.62
C PRO A 117 3.45 -18.10 -2.10
N GLY A 118 2.37 -17.96 -1.34
CA GLY A 118 2.39 -17.94 0.14
C GLY A 118 2.64 -16.57 0.77
N GLU A 119 3.02 -15.54 -0.01
CA GLU A 119 3.30 -14.22 0.56
C GLU A 119 2.03 -13.46 1.00
N ILE A 120 0.84 -13.77 0.47
CA ILE A 120 -0.42 -13.26 1.04
C ILE A 120 -0.64 -13.83 2.45
N ASP A 121 -0.34 -15.11 2.67
CA ASP A 121 -0.43 -15.71 4.01
C ASP A 121 0.59 -15.09 4.96
N ALA A 122 1.81 -14.82 4.49
CA ALA A 122 2.82 -14.10 5.26
C ALA A 122 2.34 -12.68 5.60
N TYR A 123 1.78 -11.95 4.64
CA TYR A 123 1.22 -10.61 4.84
C TYR A 123 0.18 -10.60 5.97
N TYR A 124 -0.83 -11.48 5.92
CA TYR A 124 -1.83 -11.50 6.98
C TYR A 124 -1.28 -11.96 8.33
N ARG A 125 -0.35 -12.92 8.35
CA ARG A 125 0.30 -13.35 9.60
C ARG A 125 1.06 -12.21 10.26
N VAL A 126 1.74 -11.39 9.46
CA VAL A 126 2.44 -10.19 9.91
C VAL A 126 1.46 -9.18 10.52
N LEU A 127 0.32 -8.94 9.86
CA LEU A 127 -0.72 -8.03 10.38
C LEU A 127 -1.44 -8.56 11.63
N GLU A 128 -1.62 -9.88 11.75
CA GLU A 128 -2.22 -10.51 12.92
C GLU A 128 -1.30 -10.46 14.15
N ASN A 129 0.01 -10.28 13.95
CA ASN A 129 1.01 -10.17 15.02
C ASN A 129 1.14 -8.76 15.64
N VAL A 130 0.41 -7.76 15.13
CA VAL A 130 0.43 -6.40 15.66
C VAL A 130 -0.89 -6.05 16.36
N SER A 131 -0.80 -5.30 17.46
CA SER A 131 -2.01 -4.84 18.16
C SER A 131 -2.69 -3.74 17.35
N ALA A 132 -3.96 -3.99 16.98
CA ALA A 132 -4.81 -3.01 16.32
C ALA A 132 -5.01 -1.74 17.18
N GLU A 133 -5.07 -1.88 18.51
CA GLU A 133 -5.12 -0.78 19.46
C GLU A 133 -3.85 0.06 19.40
N THR A 134 -2.68 -0.57 19.37
CA THR A 134 -1.39 0.13 19.27
C THR A 134 -1.29 0.90 17.96
N ILE A 135 -1.70 0.30 16.83
CA ILE A 135 -1.74 1.00 15.53
C ILE A 135 -2.71 2.18 15.60
N ALA A 136 -3.91 1.98 16.14
CA ALA A 136 -4.89 3.04 16.26
C ALA A 136 -4.42 4.20 17.15
N ALA A 137 -3.71 3.89 18.24
CA ALA A 137 -3.11 4.90 19.10
C ALA A 137 -2.00 5.67 18.36
N ALA A 138 -1.15 4.99 17.59
CA ALA A 138 -0.12 5.64 16.77
C ALA A 138 -0.74 6.58 15.72
N VAL A 139 -1.76 6.12 15.00
CA VAL A 139 -2.50 6.91 14.00
C VAL A 139 -3.23 8.10 14.64
N SER A 140 -3.79 7.92 15.84
CA SER A 140 -4.45 9.01 16.56
C SER A 140 -3.46 10.10 17.01
N ARG A 141 -2.24 9.71 17.40
CA ARG A 141 -1.15 10.67 17.67
C ARG A 141 -0.78 11.47 16.41
N MET A 142 -0.64 10.81 15.27
CA MET A 142 -0.28 11.45 14.00
C MET A 142 -1.37 12.38 13.47
N THR A 143 -2.63 12.00 13.64
CA THR A 143 -3.78 12.81 13.17
C THR A 143 -4.25 13.83 14.20
N GLU A 144 -3.62 13.88 15.38
CA GLU A 144 -4.01 14.72 16.52
C GLU A 144 -5.48 14.54 16.96
N ARG A 145 -6.09 13.40 16.60
CA ARG A 145 -7.47 13.08 16.97
C ARG A 145 -7.69 11.57 16.99
N PRO A 146 -8.61 11.05 17.83
CA PRO A 146 -9.01 9.66 17.75
C PRO A 146 -9.70 9.37 16.40
N ILE A 147 -9.50 8.16 15.89
CA ILE A 147 -10.26 7.61 14.75
C ILE A 147 -11.20 6.50 15.28
N PRO A 148 -12.46 6.83 15.61
CA PRO A 148 -13.43 5.85 16.09
C PRO A 148 -13.59 4.68 15.12
N GLY A 149 -13.63 3.46 15.65
CA GLY A 149 -13.83 2.26 14.83
C GLY A 149 -12.59 1.76 14.08
N PHE A 150 -11.43 2.43 14.16
CA PHE A 150 -10.24 2.04 13.42
C PHE A 150 -9.65 0.70 13.88
N ALA A 151 -9.43 0.49 15.19
CA ALA A 151 -8.92 -0.80 15.68
C ALA A 151 -9.89 -1.99 15.39
N PRO A 152 -11.22 -1.86 15.60
CA PRO A 152 -12.18 -2.86 15.13
C PRO A 152 -12.08 -3.14 13.62
N PHE A 153 -11.87 -2.10 12.81
CA PHE A 153 -11.72 -2.26 11.37
C PHE A 153 -10.45 -3.02 10.98
N ILE A 154 -9.30 -2.76 11.61
CA ILE A 154 -8.06 -3.52 11.36
C ILE A 154 -8.28 -5.01 11.63
N ARG A 155 -8.92 -5.36 12.75
CA ARG A 155 -9.27 -6.76 13.06
C ARG A 155 -10.21 -7.38 12.03
N LEU A 156 -11.21 -6.61 11.60
CA LEU A 156 -12.12 -7.03 10.53
C LEU A 156 -11.33 -7.30 9.24
N PHE A 157 -10.48 -6.37 8.81
CA PHE A 157 -9.67 -6.52 7.61
C PHE A 157 -8.79 -7.78 7.64
N CYS A 158 -8.13 -8.05 8.77
CA CYS A 158 -7.31 -9.26 8.93
C CYS A 158 -8.16 -10.53 8.87
N ARG A 159 -9.35 -10.53 9.50
CA ARG A 159 -10.24 -11.69 9.49
C ARG A 159 -10.82 -11.99 8.11
N GLU A 160 -11.23 -10.97 7.37
CA GLU A 160 -11.87 -11.15 6.05
C GLU A 160 -10.88 -11.57 4.96
N ARG A 161 -9.57 -11.42 5.21
CA ARG A 161 -8.47 -11.82 4.31
C ARG A 161 -8.72 -11.49 2.83
N ILE A 162 -9.20 -10.28 2.55
CA ILE A 162 -9.76 -9.86 1.25
C ILE A 162 -8.83 -10.04 0.04
N LEU A 163 -7.51 -10.12 0.23
CA LEU A 163 -6.56 -10.29 -0.89
C LEU A 163 -6.72 -11.64 -1.59
N PHE A 164 -7.21 -12.68 -0.90
CA PHE A 164 -7.49 -13.97 -1.53
C PHE A 164 -8.62 -13.86 -2.56
N ASP A 165 -9.56 -12.93 -2.37
CA ASP A 165 -10.62 -12.70 -3.35
C ASP A 165 -10.06 -12.18 -4.67
N TYR A 166 -8.88 -11.56 -4.68
CA TYR A 166 -8.28 -11.05 -5.91
C TYR A 166 -7.75 -12.18 -6.79
N LEU A 167 -7.60 -13.40 -6.27
CA LEU A 167 -7.06 -14.53 -7.01
C LEU A 167 -8.08 -15.22 -7.91
N GLU A 168 -9.38 -15.02 -7.63
CA GLU A 168 -10.49 -15.66 -8.35
C GLU A 168 -11.41 -14.59 -8.95
N ASP A 169 -11.84 -14.77 -10.20
CA ASP A 169 -12.59 -13.73 -10.93
C ASP A 169 -13.96 -13.43 -10.33
N ASP A 170 -14.70 -14.46 -9.94
CA ASP A 170 -16.02 -14.29 -9.30
C ASP A 170 -15.90 -13.53 -7.98
N LYS A 171 -14.90 -13.88 -7.16
CA LYS A 171 -14.66 -13.22 -5.87
C LYS A 171 -14.19 -11.79 -6.04
N LEU A 172 -13.29 -11.54 -6.99
CA LEU A 172 -12.83 -10.19 -7.32
C LEU A 172 -14.00 -9.33 -7.79
N TRP A 173 -14.85 -9.83 -8.68
CA TRP A 173 -16.04 -9.12 -9.14
C TRP A 173 -16.98 -8.77 -7.98
N MET A 174 -17.26 -9.74 -7.10
CA MET A 174 -18.07 -9.50 -5.90
C MET A 174 -17.46 -8.44 -4.98
N ARG A 175 -16.15 -8.49 -4.76
CA ARG A 175 -15.41 -7.53 -3.94
C ARG A 175 -15.45 -6.13 -4.55
N MET A 176 -15.25 -6.02 -5.86
CA MET A 176 -15.35 -4.76 -6.60
C MET A 176 -16.77 -4.18 -6.53
N GLY A 177 -17.80 -5.03 -6.58
CA GLY A 177 -19.20 -4.63 -6.35
C GLY A 177 -19.44 -4.07 -4.95
N GLN A 178 -18.79 -4.62 -3.91
CA GLN A 178 -18.83 -4.05 -2.56
C GLN A 178 -18.15 -2.67 -2.51
N VAL A 179 -17.02 -2.50 -3.21
CA VAL A 179 -16.35 -1.19 -3.32
C VAL A 179 -17.28 -0.18 -3.99
N MET A 180 -17.93 -0.51 -5.12
CA MET A 180 -18.87 0.38 -5.80
C MET A 180 -19.98 0.86 -4.87
N ARG A 181 -20.63 -0.06 -4.13
CA ARG A 181 -21.67 0.29 -3.15
C ARG A 181 -21.15 1.25 -2.08
N ARG A 182 -19.96 0.99 -1.54
CA ARG A 182 -19.35 1.84 -0.50
C ARG A 182 -19.10 3.26 -0.99
N VAL A 183 -18.70 3.43 -2.24
CA VAL A 183 -18.45 4.76 -2.82
C VAL A 183 -19.70 5.39 -3.45
N GLY A 184 -20.87 4.76 -3.33
CA GLY A 184 -22.15 5.28 -3.84
C GLY A 184 -22.33 5.16 -5.35
N LEU A 185 -21.61 4.23 -6.00
CA LEU A 185 -21.71 3.97 -7.44
C LEU A 185 -22.67 2.80 -7.75
N PRO A 186 -23.21 2.76 -8.99
CA PRO A 186 -24.04 1.65 -9.45
C PRO A 186 -23.33 0.28 -9.34
N PRO A 187 -24.09 -0.83 -9.28
CA PRO A 187 -23.50 -2.17 -9.33
C PRO A 187 -22.71 -2.37 -10.62
N LEU A 188 -21.68 -3.21 -10.56
CA LEU A 188 -20.88 -3.56 -11.74
C LEU A 188 -21.73 -4.41 -12.71
N PRO A 189 -21.63 -4.15 -14.02
CA PRO A 189 -22.22 -5.03 -15.03
C PRO A 189 -21.68 -6.45 -14.91
N GLY A 190 -22.52 -7.45 -15.20
CA GLY A 190 -22.12 -8.86 -15.18
C GLY A 190 -21.10 -9.17 -16.28
N GLU A 191 -21.19 -8.48 -17.42
CA GLU A 191 -20.29 -8.60 -18.56
C GLU A 191 -18.83 -8.27 -18.22
N LEU A 192 -18.58 -7.54 -17.12
CA LEU A 192 -17.23 -7.27 -16.65
C LEU A 192 -16.53 -8.54 -16.18
N LEU A 193 -17.27 -9.50 -15.62
CA LEU A 193 -16.76 -10.78 -15.14
C LEU A 193 -16.05 -11.54 -16.27
N ASP A 194 -16.69 -11.61 -17.45
CA ASP A 194 -16.13 -12.25 -18.65
C ASP A 194 -14.86 -11.55 -19.18
N ARG A 195 -14.57 -10.33 -18.74
CA ARG A 195 -13.39 -9.56 -19.14
C ARG A 195 -12.23 -9.71 -18.16
N LEU A 196 -12.47 -10.16 -16.92
CA LEU A 196 -11.43 -10.24 -15.88
C LEU A 196 -10.20 -11.08 -16.29
N PRO A 197 -10.31 -12.24 -16.96
CA PRO A 197 -9.14 -12.98 -17.42
C PRO A 197 -8.22 -12.16 -18.33
N ARG A 198 -8.81 -11.39 -19.25
CA ARG A 198 -8.05 -10.50 -20.15
C ARG A 198 -7.41 -9.34 -19.38
N LEU A 199 -8.15 -8.76 -18.44
CA LEU A 199 -7.65 -7.67 -17.61
C LEU A 199 -6.45 -8.10 -16.76
N ARG A 200 -6.50 -9.32 -16.17
CA ARG A 200 -5.38 -9.93 -15.47
C ARG A 200 -4.13 -10.00 -16.33
N ALA A 201 -4.25 -10.56 -17.53
CA ALA A 201 -3.12 -10.70 -18.46
C ALA A 201 -2.49 -9.33 -18.77
N LEU A 202 -3.31 -8.31 -19.08
CA LEU A 202 -2.83 -6.96 -19.38
C LEU A 202 -2.02 -6.33 -18.24
N VAL A 203 -2.44 -6.53 -16.98
CA VAL A 203 -1.74 -5.98 -15.81
C VAL A 203 -0.50 -6.81 -15.48
N ALA A 204 -0.59 -8.14 -15.55
CA ALA A 204 0.52 -9.05 -15.28
C ALA A 204 1.70 -8.83 -16.25
N GLU A 205 1.43 -8.64 -17.55
CA GLU A 205 2.44 -8.30 -18.56
C GLU A 205 3.23 -7.01 -18.24
N ARG A 206 2.63 -6.10 -17.46
CA ARG A 206 3.21 -4.79 -17.11
C ARG A 206 3.73 -4.75 -15.68
N GLN A 207 3.62 -5.84 -14.93
CA GLN A 207 3.91 -5.89 -13.50
C GLN A 207 5.33 -5.36 -13.16
N GLU A 208 6.34 -5.76 -13.93
CA GLU A 208 7.72 -5.30 -13.68
C GLU A 208 7.86 -3.78 -13.83
N GLY A 209 7.30 -3.22 -14.90
CA GLY A 209 7.31 -1.77 -15.13
C GLY A 209 6.54 -0.99 -14.08
N LEU A 210 5.43 -1.56 -13.57
CA LEU A 210 4.63 -0.99 -12.50
C LEU A 210 5.37 -0.96 -11.15
N LEU A 211 6.22 -1.96 -10.87
CA LEU A 211 6.93 -2.08 -9.58
C LEU A 211 8.35 -1.51 -9.59
N THR A 212 8.98 -1.35 -10.77
CA THR A 212 10.40 -0.96 -10.89
C THR A 212 10.78 0.29 -10.09
N PRO A 213 10.02 1.41 -10.13
CA PRO A 213 10.42 2.59 -9.37
C PRO A 213 10.38 2.37 -7.86
N CYS A 214 9.37 1.65 -7.35
CA CYS A 214 9.22 1.37 -5.92
C CYS A 214 10.33 0.42 -5.43
N LEU A 215 10.75 -0.53 -6.27
CA LEU A 215 11.88 -1.44 -6.00
C LEU A 215 13.22 -0.69 -5.93
N ARG A 216 13.44 0.29 -6.82
CA ARG A 216 14.68 1.09 -6.83
C ARG A 216 14.80 1.98 -5.59
N GLU A 217 13.71 2.61 -5.18
CA GLU A 217 13.70 3.45 -3.97
C GLU A 217 13.98 2.61 -2.71
N ALA A 218 13.37 1.42 -2.60
CA ALA A 218 13.60 0.49 -1.49
C ALA A 218 15.08 0.07 -1.36
N ALA A 219 15.77 -0.11 -2.49
CA ALA A 219 17.19 -0.44 -2.53
C ALA A 219 18.11 0.74 -2.14
N THR A 220 17.63 1.98 -2.26
CA THR A 220 18.37 3.21 -1.91
C THR A 220 18.02 3.79 -0.54
N GLY A 221 17.32 3.03 0.31
CA GLY A 221 17.05 3.41 1.71
C GLY A 221 18.34 3.84 2.43
N PRO A 222 18.27 4.70 3.45
CA PRO A 222 19.38 5.54 3.87
C PRO A 222 20.59 4.66 4.21
N GLU A 223 21.61 4.72 3.36
CA GLU A 223 22.93 4.27 3.73
C GLU A 223 23.27 5.03 5.01
N SER A 224 23.45 4.26 6.09
CA SER A 224 24.06 4.73 7.33
C SER A 224 25.31 5.51 6.93
N SER A 225 25.28 6.83 7.13
CA SER A 225 26.45 7.69 7.10
C SER A 225 27.40 7.25 8.21
N GLY A 226 28.14 6.18 7.93
CA GLY A 226 29.30 5.76 8.70
C GLY A 226 30.45 6.71 8.37
N GLU A 227 30.47 7.87 9.00
CA GLU A 227 31.72 8.60 9.15
C GLU A 227 32.69 7.71 9.94
N PRO A 228 33.92 7.47 9.44
CA PRO A 228 34.92 6.79 10.24
C PRO A 228 35.33 7.73 11.36
N VAL A 229 35.05 7.33 12.59
CA VAL A 229 35.57 7.95 13.82
C VAL A 229 37.09 8.02 13.71
N GLY A 230 37.60 9.21 13.40
CA GLY A 230 39.01 9.53 13.47
C GLY A 230 39.50 9.31 14.90
N ARG A 231 40.42 8.36 15.06
CA ARG A 231 41.15 8.13 16.31
C ARG A 231 41.77 9.44 16.77
N ARG A 232 41.39 9.91 17.96
CA ARG A 232 42.15 10.90 18.73
C ARG A 232 43.55 10.35 18.99
N ALA A 233 44.56 10.94 18.35
CA ALA A 233 45.93 10.82 18.82
C ALA A 233 46.09 11.75 20.03
N SER A 234 46.28 11.12 21.19
CA SER A 234 46.78 11.75 22.40
C SER A 234 48.29 11.92 22.26
N THR A 235 48.77 13.16 22.35
CA THR A 235 50.18 13.45 22.67
C THR A 235 50.21 14.61 23.66
N ALA A 236 50.53 14.27 24.90
CA ALA A 236 50.90 15.19 25.96
C ALA A 236 52.34 15.73 25.72
N PRO A 237 52.77 16.78 26.44
CA PRO A 237 53.87 17.66 26.04
C PRO A 237 55.22 17.17 26.57
N ASP A 238 56.29 17.45 25.83
CA ASP A 238 57.65 17.42 26.35
C ASP A 238 58.39 18.72 25.98
N ARG A 239 58.78 19.48 27.01
CA ARG A 239 59.94 20.37 27.04
C ARG A 239 60.85 19.80 28.13
N PRO A 240 62.17 19.67 27.88
CA PRO A 240 63.04 20.75 28.35
C PRO A 240 64.33 20.98 27.52
N ALA A 241 64.73 22.24 27.42
CA ALA A 241 66.08 22.80 27.69
C ALA A 241 65.99 24.33 27.60
#